data_AF-A0AAP3A7C7-F1
#
_entry.id   AF-A0AAP3A7C7-F1
#
_cell.length_a   1.000
_cell.length_b   1.000
_cell.length_c   1.000
_cell.angle_alpha   90.00
_cell.angle_beta   90.00
_cell.angle_gamma   90.00
#
_symmetry.space_group_name_H-M   'P 1'
#
loop_
_entity.id
_entity.type
_entity.pdbx_description
1 polymer ?
#
loop_
_entity_poly.entity_id
_entity_poly.type
_entity_poly.pdbx_seq_one_letter_code
_entity_poly.pdbx_strand_id
1 'polypeptide(L)'
;KGAGGGDYHDQGANHWIDDHIATPMSKYRDYEQSRQSFGINVLGTLVVEVEAENGQTGFAVSTAGEMGCFIVEKHLNRFIEGKCVSDIKLIHDQML
;
A
#
# COMPACT_ATOMS: atom_id res chain seq x y z
N LYS A 1 -18.01 -4.59 -1.84
CA LYS A 1 -17.56 -3.50 -0.93
C LYS A 1 -16.05 -3.49 -1.01
N GLY A 2 -15.42 -2.38 -1.38
CA GLY A 2 -13.97 -2.22 -1.20
C GLY A 2 -13.65 -1.86 0.25
N ALA A 3 -12.44 -2.14 0.70
CA ALA A 3 -12.02 -1.89 2.09
C ALA A 3 -11.57 -0.45 2.32
N GLY A 4 -11.23 0.29 1.26
CA GLY A 4 -10.66 1.64 1.33
C GLY A 4 -9.32 1.65 2.06
N GLY A 5 -9.08 2.70 2.85
CA GLY A 5 -7.87 2.84 3.66
C GLY A 5 -6.71 3.47 2.88
N GLY A 6 -5.55 2.80 2.90
CA GLY A 6 -4.33 3.25 2.21
C GLY A 6 -4.36 3.02 0.70
N ASP A 7 -5.23 2.16 0.17
CA ASP A 7 -5.54 2.08 -1.26
C ASP A 7 -6.79 2.90 -1.57
N TYR A 8 -6.59 4.07 -2.20
CA TYR A 8 -7.67 4.98 -2.56
C TYR A 8 -8.68 4.35 -3.53
N HIS A 9 -8.24 3.38 -4.33
CA HIS A 9 -9.02 2.80 -5.42
C HIS A 9 -9.81 1.56 -5.01
N ASP A 10 -9.53 1.00 -3.83
CA ASP A 10 -10.29 -0.11 -3.27
C ASP A 10 -11.63 0.35 -2.66
N GLN A 11 -12.48 0.90 -3.52
CA GLN A 11 -13.81 1.38 -3.19
C GLN A 11 -14.90 0.37 -3.56
N GLY A 12 -16.11 0.55 -3.02
CA GLY A 12 -17.29 -0.16 -3.50
C GLY A 12 -17.76 0.33 -4.88
N ALA A 13 -18.79 -0.35 -5.42
CA ALA A 13 -19.47 0.07 -6.64
C ALA A 13 -20.14 1.46 -6.48
N ASN A 14 -20.43 2.11 -7.61
CA ASN A 14 -21.07 3.44 -7.69
C ASN A 14 -20.26 4.56 -7.02
N HIS A 15 -18.94 4.42 -6.97
CA HIS A 15 -18.04 5.46 -6.46
C HIS A 15 -17.49 6.30 -7.61
N TRP A 16 -17.55 7.62 -7.51
CA TRP A 16 -17.12 8.56 -8.58
C TRP A 16 -15.70 8.31 -9.08
N ILE A 17 -14.83 7.84 -8.17
CA ILE A 17 -13.43 7.55 -8.49
C ILE A 17 -13.31 6.40 -9.52
N ASP A 18 -14.35 5.58 -9.71
CA ASP A 18 -14.34 4.45 -10.65
C ASP A 18 -15.34 4.62 -11.80
N ASP A 19 -15.92 5.82 -11.98
CA ASP A 19 -16.95 6.09 -12.99
C ASP A 19 -16.35 6.77 -14.22
N HIS A 20 -16.00 5.97 -15.23
CA HIS A 20 -15.53 6.43 -16.55
C HIS A 20 -14.34 7.41 -16.50
N ILE A 21 -13.36 7.13 -15.62
CA ILE A 21 -12.14 7.93 -15.52
C ILE A 21 -11.19 7.56 -16.66
N ALA A 22 -10.70 8.56 -17.41
CA ALA A 22 -9.73 8.36 -18.47
C ALA A 22 -8.41 7.77 -17.91
N THR A 23 -7.92 6.68 -18.52
CA THR A 23 -6.69 5.98 -18.12
C THR A 23 -5.95 5.45 -19.35
N PRO A 24 -4.71 4.95 -19.23
CA PRO A 24 -4.04 4.23 -20.33
C PRO A 24 -4.83 3.01 -20.86
N MET A 25 -5.72 2.44 -20.05
CA MET A 25 -6.57 1.29 -20.40
C MET A 25 -7.93 1.69 -20.97
N SER A 26 -8.37 2.94 -20.81
CA SER A 26 -9.72 3.35 -21.20
C SER A 26 -9.96 3.39 -22.71
N LYS A 27 -8.89 3.23 -23.52
CA LYS A 27 -9.00 3.03 -24.97
C LYS A 27 -9.59 1.67 -25.38
N TYR A 28 -9.66 0.72 -24.43
CA TYR A 28 -10.26 -0.60 -24.66
C TYR A 28 -11.65 -0.63 -24.05
N ARG A 29 -12.65 -1.00 -24.84
CA ARG A 29 -14.07 -0.98 -24.45
C ARG A 29 -14.35 -1.78 -23.17
N ASP A 30 -13.64 -2.89 -22.97
CA ASP A 30 -13.81 -3.77 -21.79
C ASP A 30 -13.33 -3.10 -20.49
N TYR A 31 -12.51 -2.04 -20.58
CA TYR A 31 -11.86 -1.37 -19.45
C TYR A 31 -12.14 0.14 -19.36
N GLU A 32 -12.97 0.66 -20.26
CA GLU A 32 -13.28 2.09 -20.37
C GLU A 32 -14.10 2.59 -19.19
N GLN A 33 -15.12 1.83 -18.78
CA GLN A 33 -16.08 2.29 -17.79
C GLN A 33 -15.55 2.27 -16.35
N SER A 34 -14.72 1.29 -15.99
CA SER A 34 -14.30 1.05 -14.61
C SER A 34 -12.81 0.80 -14.55
N ARG A 35 -12.10 1.49 -13.65
CA ARG A 35 -10.70 1.22 -13.37
C ARG A 35 -10.51 -0.08 -12.59
N GLN A 36 -11.49 -0.46 -11.77
CA GLN A 36 -11.51 -1.77 -11.10
C GLN A 36 -11.56 -2.93 -12.10
N SER A 37 -12.17 -2.75 -13.28
CA SER A 37 -12.24 -3.80 -14.31
C SER A 37 -10.87 -4.28 -14.82
N PHE A 38 -9.83 -3.44 -14.76
CA PHE A 38 -8.45 -3.81 -15.10
C PHE A 38 -7.56 -4.04 -13.87
N GLY A 39 -8.14 -4.03 -12.66
CA GLY A 39 -7.44 -4.41 -11.43
C GLY A 39 -6.68 -3.29 -10.73
N ILE A 40 -7.12 -2.03 -10.82
CA ILE A 40 -6.47 -0.93 -10.07
C ILE A 40 -6.46 -1.14 -8.54
N ASN A 41 -7.38 -1.96 -8.02
CA ASN A 41 -7.61 -2.20 -6.59
C ASN A 41 -7.16 -3.60 -6.10
N VAL A 42 -6.33 -4.31 -6.87
CA VAL A 42 -5.90 -5.68 -6.50
C VAL A 42 -4.90 -5.72 -5.35
N LEU A 43 -4.27 -4.58 -5.02
CA LEU A 43 -3.26 -4.51 -3.98
C LEU A 43 -3.90 -4.36 -2.60
N GLY A 44 -4.76 -3.35 -2.42
CA GLY A 44 -5.29 -3.00 -1.13
C GLY A 44 -4.25 -2.37 -0.19
N THR A 45 -4.63 -2.25 1.08
CA THR A 45 -3.85 -1.50 2.07
C THR A 45 -2.76 -2.38 2.71
N LEU A 46 -1.52 -1.87 2.72
CA LEU A 46 -0.46 -2.32 3.62
C LEU A 46 -0.52 -1.52 4.92
N VAL A 47 -0.37 -2.20 6.05
CA VAL A 47 -0.14 -1.60 7.37
C VAL A 47 1.20 -2.08 7.88
N VAL A 48 2.09 -1.16 8.29
CA VAL A 48 3.37 -1.49 8.92
C VAL A 48 3.37 -0.88 10.31
N GLU A 49 3.69 -1.68 11.31
CA GLU A 49 3.90 -1.26 12.70
C GLU A 49 5.33 -1.59 13.13
N VAL A 50 5.95 -0.69 13.89
CA VAL A 50 7.27 -0.88 14.50
C VAL A 50 7.11 -0.68 16.00
N GLU A 51 7.58 -1.65 16.78
CA GLU A 51 7.57 -1.63 18.25
C GLU A 51 9.00 -1.45 18.77
N ALA A 52 9.20 -0.48 19.66
CA ALA A 52 10.46 -0.25 20.35
C ALA A 52 10.56 -1.10 21.63
N GLU A 53 11.78 -1.29 22.16
CA GLU A 53 12.01 -2.11 23.37
C GLU A 53 11.25 -1.61 24.62
N ASN A 54 10.86 -0.33 24.65
CA ASN A 54 10.08 0.26 25.75
C ASN A 54 8.55 0.09 25.57
N GLY A 55 8.10 -0.67 24.57
CA GLY A 55 6.69 -0.93 24.27
C GLY A 55 5.96 0.19 23.53
N GLN A 56 6.65 1.27 23.13
CA GLN A 56 6.05 2.30 22.26
C GLN A 56 6.00 1.81 20.82
N THR A 57 4.87 2.02 20.15
CA THR A 57 4.69 1.69 18.73
C THR A 57 4.51 2.92 17.86
N GLY A 58 4.91 2.79 16.60
CA GLY A 58 4.56 3.70 15.51
C GLY A 58 4.10 2.91 14.29
N PHE A 59 3.13 3.42 13.55
CA PHE A 59 2.60 2.72 12.39
C PHE A 59 2.32 3.66 11.20
N ALA A 60 2.22 3.10 10.01
CA ALA A 60 1.81 3.80 8.80
C ALA A 60 1.02 2.88 7.86
N VAL A 61 0.30 3.49 6.91
CA VAL A 61 -0.47 2.79 5.87
C VAL A 61 -0.04 3.22 4.48
N SER A 62 -0.12 2.30 3.51
CA SER A 62 0.17 2.56 2.09
C SER A 62 -0.61 1.61 1.18
N THR A 63 -0.46 1.72 -0.14
CA THR A 63 -0.98 0.75 -1.13
C THR A 63 0.11 -0.28 -1.46
N ALA A 64 -0.04 -1.52 -0.98
CA ALA A 64 0.87 -2.62 -1.35
C ALA A 64 0.35 -4.01 -0.96
N GLY A 65 -0.57 -4.09 0.01
CA GLY A 65 -1.20 -5.33 0.45
C GLY A 65 -0.20 -6.42 0.84
N GLU A 66 -0.56 -7.66 0.50
CA GLU A 66 0.20 -8.86 0.85
C GLU A 66 1.63 -8.87 0.31
N MET A 67 1.86 -8.34 -0.89
CA MET A 67 3.22 -8.22 -1.44
C MET A 67 4.05 -7.22 -0.65
N GLY A 68 3.43 -6.13 -0.17
CA GLY A 68 4.05 -5.20 0.77
C GLY A 68 4.47 -5.90 2.06
N CYS A 69 3.59 -6.74 2.63
CA CYS A 69 3.91 -7.54 3.81
C CYS A 69 5.11 -8.46 3.55
N PHE A 70 5.15 -9.17 2.42
CA PHE A 70 6.28 -10.03 2.09
C PHE A 70 7.61 -9.26 2.05
N ILE A 71 7.63 -8.09 1.41
CA ILE A 71 8.85 -7.26 1.32
C ILE A 71 9.29 -6.82 2.71
N VAL A 72 8.37 -6.33 3.55
CA VAL A 72 8.69 -5.93 4.93
C VAL A 72 9.22 -7.11 5.73
N GLU A 73 8.47 -8.20 5.79
CA GLU A 73 8.69 -9.35 6.67
C GLU A 73 9.84 -10.26 6.25
N LYS A 74 10.19 -10.28 4.96
CA LYS A 74 11.23 -11.19 4.42
C LYS A 74 12.47 -10.48 3.94
N HIS A 75 12.43 -9.15 3.81
CA HIS A 75 13.57 -8.38 3.36
C HIS A 75 13.89 -7.21 4.29
N LEU A 76 13.00 -6.23 4.42
CA LEU A 76 13.34 -4.93 5.01
C LEU A 76 13.54 -4.97 6.53
N ASN A 77 12.90 -5.93 7.21
CA ASN A 77 12.98 -6.06 8.67
C ASN A 77 14.43 -6.13 9.20
N ARG A 78 15.35 -6.75 8.44
CA ARG A 78 16.78 -6.85 8.81
C ARG A 78 17.50 -5.50 8.96
N PHE A 79 16.97 -4.44 8.35
CA PHE A 79 17.53 -3.10 8.44
C PHE A 79 16.90 -2.29 9.58
N ILE A 80 15.69 -2.65 9.99
CA ILE A 80 14.88 -1.93 10.98
C ILE A 80 15.14 -2.49 12.39
N GLU A 81 15.04 -3.80 12.57
CA GLU A 81 15.16 -4.46 13.87
C GLU A 81 16.56 -4.21 14.47
N GLY A 82 16.59 -3.84 15.75
CA GLY A 82 17.83 -3.55 16.49
C GLY A 82 18.47 -2.20 16.21
N LYS A 83 17.83 -1.29 15.45
CA LYS A 83 18.29 0.11 15.28
C LYS A 83 17.69 1.05 16.31
N CYS A 84 18.35 2.19 16.54
CA CYS A 84 17.77 3.27 17.34
C CYS A 84 16.60 3.89 16.57
N VAL A 85 15.53 4.29 17.27
CA VAL A 85 14.36 4.94 16.67
C VAL A 85 14.68 6.26 15.94
N SER A 86 15.84 6.87 16.21
CA SER A 86 16.31 8.06 15.49
C SER A 86 17.12 7.77 14.22
N ASP A 87 17.46 6.50 13.93
CA ASP A 87 18.27 6.09 12.77
C ASP A 87 17.48 6.08 11.44
N ILE A 88 16.44 6.91 11.36
CA ILE A 88 15.47 6.96 10.26
C ILE A 88 16.17 7.09 8.89
N LYS A 89 17.15 7.99 8.78
CA LYS A 89 17.87 8.23 7.51
C LYS A 89 18.78 7.06 7.12
N LEU A 90 19.39 6.39 8.10
CA LEU A 90 20.25 5.23 7.85
C LEU A 90 19.40 4.04 7.36
N ILE A 91 18.29 3.75 8.04
CA ILE A 91 17.36 2.68 7.65
C ILE A 91 16.84 2.96 6.24
N HIS A 92 16.44 4.20 5.95
CA HIS A 92 15.98 4.59 4.62
C HIS A 92 17.02 4.34 3.52
N ASP A 93 18.29 4.69 3.75
CA ASP A 93 19.38 4.47 2.79
C ASP A 93 19.64 2.98 2.51
N GLN A 94 19.49 2.12 3.53
CA GLN A 94 19.66 0.67 3.40
C GLN A 94 18.51 -0.04 2.67
N MET A 95 17.34 0.60 2.54
CA MET A 95 16.18 0.06 1.84
C MET A 95 16.16 0.40 0.33
N LEU A 96 17.00 1.33 -0.13
CA LEU A 96 17.08 1.78 -1.52
C LEU A 96 17.79 0.77 -2.45
#